data_AF-A0A5C6TWJ4-F1
#
_entry.id   AF-A0A5C6TWJ4-F1
#
_cell.length_a   1.000
_cell.length_b   1.000
_cell.length_c   1.000
_cell.angle_alpha   90.00
_cell.angle_beta   90.00
_cell.angle_gamma   90.00
#
_symmetry.space_group_name_H-M   'P 1'
#
loop_
_entity.id
_entity.type
_entity.pdbx_description
1 polymer ?
#
loop_
_entity_poly.entity_id
_entity_poly.type
_entity_poly.pdbx_seq_one_letter_code
_entity_poly.pdbx_strand_id
1 'polypeptide(L)'
;MTETVDPREAIEIVHRARERIAARNPSPAWYAPIYGLLCGALVAGGGSPQPWGMLVVGGSVLGLGLLYRAWSDRAGISLNGYRPGRTRTIAISLAFLLVLFMVGGLALRTGLGWWWAPIAFGLVTVPIAALGSSLWDRAWRAELTGGER
;
A
#
# COMPACT_ATOMS: atom_id res chain seq x y z
N MET A 1 -30.48 23.64 27.44
CA MET A 1 -29.27 23.29 28.22
C MET A 1 -28.25 22.77 27.23
N THR A 2 -27.29 23.61 26.83
CA THR A 2 -26.12 23.16 26.07
C THR A 2 -25.16 22.56 27.08
N GLU A 3 -25.22 21.25 27.25
CA GLU A 3 -24.27 20.49 28.06
C GLU A 3 -22.88 20.73 27.46
N THR A 4 -22.08 21.54 28.16
CA THR A 4 -20.70 21.82 27.77
C THR A 4 -19.92 20.57 28.12
N VAL A 5 -19.87 19.63 27.18
CA VAL A 5 -19.03 18.43 27.27
C VAL A 5 -17.63 18.91 27.66
N ASP A 6 -17.13 18.44 28.81
CA ASP A 6 -15.80 18.77 29.29
C ASP A 6 -14.80 18.40 28.18
N PRO A 7 -13.93 19.33 27.73
CA PRO A 7 -12.91 19.05 26.73
C PRO A 7 -12.14 17.75 27.01
N ARG A 8 -11.95 17.37 28.27
CA ARG A 8 -11.30 16.10 28.66
C ARG A 8 -12.15 14.88 28.34
N GLU A 9 -13.46 14.92 28.58
CA GLU A 9 -14.38 13.84 28.18
C GLU A 9 -14.49 13.72 26.66
N ALA A 10 -14.52 14.85 25.94
CA ALA A 10 -14.53 14.84 24.48
C ALA A 10 -13.25 14.16 23.92
N ILE A 11 -12.10 14.43 24.53
CA ILE A 11 -10.82 13.81 24.17
C ILE A 11 -10.82 12.31 24.50
N GLU A 12 -11.34 11.91 25.66
CA GLU A 12 -11.47 10.49 26.02
C GLU A 12 -12.38 9.72 25.06
N ILE A 13 -13.51 10.30 24.66
CA ILE A 13 -14.44 9.68 23.70
C ILE A 13 -13.74 9.46 22.35
N VAL A 14 -12.94 10.45 21.90
CA VAL A 14 -12.14 10.33 20.68
C VAL A 14 -11.03 9.28 20.83
N HIS A 15 -10.35 9.20 21.98
CA HIS A 15 -9.35 8.16 22.24
C HIS A 15 -9.95 6.76 22.24
N ARG A 16 -11.06 6.53 22.95
CA ARG A 16 -11.74 5.22 22.97
C ARG A 16 -12.29 4.83 21.59
N ALA A 17 -12.73 5.80 20.79
CA ALA A 17 -13.13 5.56 19.40
C ALA A 17 -11.92 5.14 18.54
N ARG A 18 -10.75 5.81 18.69
CA ARG A 18 -9.51 5.45 18.01
C ARG A 18 -9.00 4.07 18.42
N GLU A 19 -9.07 3.73 19.71
CA GLU A 19 -8.68 2.41 20.22
C GLU A 19 -9.57 1.29 19.66
N ARG A 20 -10.90 1.51 19.58
CA ARG A 20 -11.82 0.54 18.96
C ARG A 20 -11.56 0.36 17.46
N ILE A 21 -11.15 1.42 16.75
CA ILE A 21 -10.78 1.35 15.34
C ILE A 21 -9.41 0.67 15.16
N ALA A 22 -8.45 0.95 16.04
CA ALA A 22 -7.13 0.31 16.05
C ALA A 22 -7.19 -1.18 16.45
N ALA A 23 -8.18 -1.57 17.26
CA ALA A 23 -8.45 -2.94 17.63
C ALA A 23 -9.14 -3.75 16.51
N ARG A 24 -9.85 -3.08 15.59
CA ARG A 24 -10.20 -3.71 14.32
C ARG A 24 -8.89 -3.94 13.56
N ASN A 25 -8.70 -5.14 13.01
CA ASN A 25 -7.54 -5.47 12.20
C ASN A 25 -7.86 -5.17 10.72
N PRO A 26 -7.68 -3.92 10.21
CA PRO A 26 -8.08 -3.58 8.84
C PRO A 26 -7.23 -4.28 7.78
N SER A 27 -6.02 -4.73 8.14
CA SER A 27 -5.12 -5.45 7.24
C SER A 27 -5.05 -6.93 7.64
N PRO A 28 -5.95 -7.75 7.09
CA PRO A 28 -5.88 -9.19 7.28
C PRO A 28 -4.60 -9.75 6.65
N ALA A 29 -4.08 -10.86 7.19
CA ALA A 29 -2.78 -11.44 6.80
C ALA A 29 -2.66 -11.79 5.31
N TRP A 30 -3.79 -11.89 4.58
CA TRP A 30 -3.82 -12.10 3.13
C TRP A 30 -3.58 -10.83 2.32
N TYR A 31 -3.74 -9.63 2.90
CA TYR A 31 -3.60 -8.36 2.17
C TYR A 31 -2.17 -8.15 1.68
N ALA A 32 -1.19 -8.30 2.57
CA ALA A 32 0.23 -8.15 2.25
C ALA A 32 0.73 -9.08 1.13
N PRO A 33 0.44 -10.40 1.12
CA PRO A 33 0.86 -11.27 0.03
C PRO A 33 0.14 -10.95 -1.29
N ILE A 34 -1.16 -10.62 -1.28
CA ILE A 34 -1.87 -10.23 -2.52
C ILE A 34 -1.32 -8.90 -3.07
N TYR A 35 -1.09 -7.93 -2.20
CA TYR A 35 -0.48 -6.66 -2.57
C TYR A 35 0.92 -6.87 -3.18
N GLY A 36 1.76 -7.69 -2.53
CA GLY A 36 3.07 -8.06 -3.04
C GLY A 36 3.01 -8.71 -4.41
N LEU A 37 2.09 -9.66 -4.61
CA LEU A 37 1.88 -10.33 -5.89
C LEU A 37 1.45 -9.35 -7.00
N LEU A 38 0.52 -8.45 -6.72
CA LEU A 38 0.07 -7.45 -7.68
C LEU A 38 1.18 -6.46 -8.04
N CYS A 39 1.98 -6.02 -7.08
CA CYS A 39 3.15 -5.18 -7.33
C CYS A 39 4.23 -5.91 -8.14
N GLY A 40 4.50 -7.17 -7.81
CA GLY A 40 5.44 -8.00 -8.58
C GLY A 40 4.98 -8.24 -10.02
N ALA A 41 3.68 -8.51 -10.20
CA ALA A 41 3.07 -8.63 -11.53
C ALA A 41 3.14 -7.32 -12.31
N LEU A 42 2.90 -6.17 -11.66
CA LEU A 42 3.03 -4.84 -12.28
C LEU A 42 4.45 -4.60 -12.78
N VAL A 43 5.48 -4.93 -11.98
CA VAL A 43 6.89 -4.80 -12.36
C VAL A 43 7.26 -5.75 -13.49
N ALA A 44 6.88 -7.03 -13.39
CA ALA A 44 7.16 -8.03 -14.42
C ALA A 44 6.46 -7.69 -15.74
N GLY A 45 5.20 -7.23 -15.68
CA GLY A 45 4.42 -6.81 -16.83
C GLY A 45 5.00 -5.56 -17.50
N GLY A 46 5.47 -4.59 -16.72
CA GLY A 46 6.05 -3.35 -17.23
C GLY A 46 7.28 -3.54 -18.10
N GLY A 47 8.13 -4.53 -17.76
CA GLY A 47 9.31 -4.85 -18.55
C GLY A 47 9.07 -5.89 -19.65
N SER A 48 7.88 -6.50 -19.73
CA SER A 48 7.59 -7.60 -20.67
C SER A 48 7.22 -7.11 -22.09
N PRO A 49 7.34 -7.99 -23.12
CA PRO A 49 6.91 -7.67 -24.48
C PRO A 49 5.41 -7.33 -24.55
N GLN A 50 5.07 -6.38 -25.42
CA GLN A 50 3.68 -6.03 -25.70
C GLN A 50 3.07 -6.98 -26.72
N PRO A 51 1.76 -7.32 -26.62
CA PRO A 51 0.73 -6.69 -25.77
C PRO A 51 0.55 -7.32 -24.37
N TRP A 52 1.20 -8.46 -24.08
CA TRP A 52 0.98 -9.18 -22.83
C TRP A 52 1.38 -8.39 -21.59
N GLY A 53 2.47 -7.61 -21.66
CA GLY A 53 2.89 -6.72 -20.57
C GLY A 53 1.80 -5.72 -20.17
N MET A 54 1.12 -5.12 -21.14
CA MET A 54 0.04 -4.15 -20.90
C MET A 54 -1.20 -4.79 -20.27
N LEU A 55 -1.54 -6.03 -20.64
CA LEU A 55 -2.62 -6.78 -19.99
C LEU A 55 -2.28 -7.11 -18.53
N VAL A 56 -1.04 -7.51 -18.25
CA VAL A 56 -0.58 -7.79 -16.88
C VAL A 56 -0.56 -6.51 -16.04
N VAL A 57 -0.04 -5.40 -16.57
CA VAL A 57 -0.04 -4.10 -15.88
C VAL A 57 -1.48 -3.63 -15.63
N GLY A 58 -2.35 -3.68 -16.65
CA GLY A 58 -3.76 -3.29 -16.51
C GLY A 58 -4.49 -4.13 -15.46
N GLY A 59 -4.32 -5.45 -15.50
CA GLY A 59 -4.88 -6.36 -14.49
C GLY A 59 -4.34 -6.08 -13.08
N SER A 60 -3.05 -5.77 -12.96
CA SER A 60 -2.42 -5.46 -11.68
C SER A 60 -2.92 -4.14 -11.09
N VAL A 61 -3.08 -3.09 -11.91
CA VAL A 61 -3.65 -1.80 -11.50
C VAL A 61 -5.11 -1.96 -11.06
N LEU A 62 -5.92 -2.70 -11.83
CA LEU A 62 -7.30 -3.00 -11.45
C LEU A 62 -7.37 -3.79 -10.15
N GLY A 63 -6.52 -4.81 -10.00
CA GLY A 63 -6.41 -5.60 -8.77
C GLY A 63 -6.03 -4.76 -7.56
N LEU A 64 -5.07 -3.83 -7.71
CA LEU A 64 -4.68 -2.89 -6.66
C LEU A 64 -5.83 -1.94 -6.29
N GLY A 65 -6.60 -1.45 -7.27
CA GLY A 65 -7.77 -0.62 -7.03
C GLY A 65 -8.87 -1.35 -6.26
N LEU A 66 -9.17 -2.60 -6.62
CA LEU A 66 -10.12 -3.45 -5.91
C LEU A 66 -9.63 -3.81 -4.50
N LEU A 67 -8.34 -4.09 -4.36
CA LEU A 67 -7.71 -4.40 -3.09
C LEU A 67 -7.75 -3.18 -2.15
N TYR A 68 -7.45 -1.99 -2.68
CA TYR A 68 -7.59 -0.72 -1.96
C TYR A 68 -9.04 -0.45 -1.55
N ARG A 69 -10.01 -0.67 -2.45
CA ARG A 69 -11.43 -0.52 -2.14
C ARG A 69 -11.86 -1.47 -1.01
N ALA A 70 -11.48 -2.74 -1.08
CA ALA A 70 -11.77 -3.73 -0.04
C ALA A 70 -11.08 -3.41 1.31
N TRP A 71 -9.95 -2.70 1.29
CA TRP A 71 -9.31 -2.20 2.51
C TRP A 71 -10.02 -0.95 3.04
N SER A 72 -10.34 0.02 2.18
CA SER A 72 -11.04 1.27 2.52
C SER A 72 -12.43 0.99 3.10
N ASP A 73 -13.19 0.08 2.48
CA ASP A 73 -14.51 -0.36 2.95
C ASP A 73 -14.43 -1.01 4.34
N ARG A 74 -13.36 -1.77 4.64
CA ARG A 74 -13.15 -2.40 5.96
C ARG A 74 -12.61 -1.43 7.01
N ALA A 75 -11.74 -0.51 6.61
CA ALA A 75 -11.12 0.45 7.49
C ALA A 75 -12.06 1.62 7.81
N GLY A 76 -13.12 1.83 7.02
CA GLY A 76 -14.11 2.90 7.22
C GLY A 76 -13.56 4.29 6.92
N ILE A 77 -12.47 4.36 6.14
CA ILE A 77 -11.77 5.61 5.80
C ILE A 77 -12.01 5.89 4.32
N SER A 78 -12.77 6.95 4.02
CA SER A 78 -12.87 7.47 2.67
C SER A 78 -11.64 8.33 2.34
N LEU A 79 -11.29 8.44 1.06
CA LEU A 79 -10.11 9.12 0.50
C LEU A 79 -9.81 10.52 1.07
N ASN A 80 -10.79 11.18 1.69
CA ASN A 80 -10.67 12.52 2.27
C ASN A 80 -9.93 12.56 3.63
N GLY A 81 -9.60 11.40 4.20
CA GLY A 81 -8.90 11.28 5.50
C GLY A 81 -7.38 11.11 5.42
N TYR A 82 -6.76 11.26 4.25
CA TYR A 82 -5.31 11.07 4.07
C TYR A 82 -4.53 12.22 4.74
N ARG A 83 -4.35 12.12 6.06
CA ARG A 83 -3.54 13.05 6.86
C ARG A 83 -2.10 13.03 6.35
N PRO A 84 -1.42 14.19 6.21
CA PRO A 84 -0.02 14.24 5.81
C PRO A 84 0.86 13.67 6.93
N GLY A 85 1.13 12.37 6.88
CA GLY A 85 1.93 11.62 7.86
C GLY A 85 3.04 10.77 7.23
N ARG A 86 3.70 9.95 8.05
CA ARG A 86 4.83 9.08 7.67
C ARG A 86 4.41 7.99 6.68
N THR A 87 3.12 7.65 6.67
CA THR A 87 2.47 6.77 5.68
C THR A 87 2.60 7.27 4.24
N ARG A 88 2.64 8.59 4.01
CA ARG A 88 2.87 9.16 2.67
C ARG A 88 4.28 8.90 2.17
N THR A 89 5.29 9.06 3.05
CA THR A 89 6.69 8.80 2.70
C THR A 89 6.92 7.35 2.32
N ILE A 90 6.29 6.41 3.04
CA ILE A 90 6.35 4.97 2.73
C ILE A 90 5.72 4.68 1.37
N ALA A 91 4.54 5.24 1.08
CA ALA A 91 3.87 5.06 -0.20
C ALA A 91 4.68 5.64 -1.38
N ILE A 92 5.23 6.85 -1.22
CA ILE A 92 6.09 7.48 -2.24
C ILE A 92 7.37 6.66 -2.46
N SER A 93 8.02 6.20 -1.38
CA SER A 93 9.24 5.40 -1.48
C SER A 93 8.98 4.08 -2.20
N LEU A 94 7.85 3.44 -1.92
CA LEU A 94 7.45 2.21 -2.59
C LEU A 94 7.11 2.46 -4.07
N ALA A 95 6.37 3.53 -4.38
CA ALA A 95 6.09 3.91 -5.76
C ALA A 95 7.39 4.17 -6.55
N PHE A 96 8.33 4.90 -5.94
CA PHE A 96 9.64 5.15 -6.54
C PHE A 96 10.42 3.85 -6.80
N LEU A 97 10.41 2.92 -5.83
CA LEU A 97 11.08 1.62 -5.97
C LEU A 97 10.45 0.76 -7.07
N LEU A 98 9.12 0.76 -7.20
CA LEU A 98 8.41 0.04 -8.27
C LEU A 98 8.78 0.60 -9.65
N VAL A 99 8.80 1.92 -9.79
CA VAL A 99 9.22 2.58 -11.05
C VAL A 99 10.67 2.25 -11.37
N LEU A 100 11.56 2.31 -10.37
CA LEU A 100 12.98 1.99 -10.55
C LEU A 100 13.17 0.55 -11.04
N PHE A 101 12.44 -0.41 -10.48
CA PHE A 101 12.52 -1.81 -10.90
C PHE A 101 11.89 -2.06 -12.28
N MET A 102 10.79 -1.37 -12.63
CA MET A 102 10.23 -1.42 -13.99
C MET A 102 11.24 -0.89 -15.02
N VAL A 103 11.83 0.28 -14.77
CA VAL A 103 12.80 0.90 -15.69
C VAL A 103 14.07 0.06 -15.77
N GLY A 104 14.59 -0.43 -14.64
CA GLY A 104 15.77 -1.29 -14.59
C GLY A 104 15.55 -2.61 -15.33
N GLY A 105 14.42 -3.28 -15.11
CA GLY A 105 14.06 -4.51 -15.82
C GLY A 105 13.90 -4.30 -17.33
N LEU A 106 13.28 -3.19 -17.73
CA LEU A 106 13.15 -2.83 -19.15
C LEU A 106 14.51 -2.54 -19.78
N ALA A 107 15.36 -1.73 -19.14
CA ALA A 107 16.68 -1.38 -19.63
C ALA A 107 17.62 -2.58 -19.77
N LEU A 108 17.57 -3.54 -18.83
CA LEU A 108 18.34 -4.78 -18.93
C LEU A 108 17.82 -5.67 -20.06
N ARG A 109 16.50 -5.73 -20.26
CA ARG A 109 15.91 -6.47 -21.38
C ARG A 109 16.29 -5.86 -22.73
N THR A 110 16.20 -4.54 -22.89
CA THR A 110 16.45 -3.87 -24.17
C THR A 110 17.94 -3.67 -24.45
N GLY A 111 18.75 -3.45 -23.42
CA GLY A 111 20.20 -3.22 -23.54
C GLY A 111 21.02 -4.51 -23.61
N LEU A 112 20.73 -5.50 -22.75
CA LEU A 112 21.48 -6.76 -22.68
C LEU A 112 20.75 -7.96 -23.30
N GLY A 113 19.50 -7.78 -23.77
CA GLY A 113 18.70 -8.87 -24.33
C GLY A 113 18.16 -9.86 -23.30
N TRP A 114 18.27 -9.56 -21.99
CA TRP A 114 17.87 -10.46 -20.93
C TRP A 114 16.35 -10.48 -20.76
N TRP A 115 15.70 -11.39 -21.49
CA TRP A 115 14.25 -11.55 -21.50
C TRP A 115 13.65 -11.91 -20.13
N TRP A 116 14.43 -12.55 -19.25
CA TRP A 116 14.01 -12.95 -17.91
C TRP A 116 14.19 -11.85 -16.85
N ALA A 117 14.91 -10.77 -17.15
CA ALA A 117 15.21 -9.71 -16.17
C ALA A 117 13.93 -9.09 -15.56
N PRO A 118 12.90 -8.69 -16.33
CA PRO A 118 11.66 -8.17 -15.77
C PRO A 118 10.97 -9.13 -14.78
N ILE A 119 11.02 -10.43 -15.07
CA ILE A 119 10.41 -11.46 -14.23
C ILE A 119 11.18 -11.58 -12.91
N ALA A 120 12.50 -11.55 -12.95
CA ALA A 120 13.34 -11.58 -11.75
C ALA A 120 13.09 -10.35 -10.86
N PHE A 121 13.03 -9.14 -11.43
CA PHE A 121 12.68 -7.93 -10.67
C PHE A 121 11.26 -8.01 -10.09
N GLY A 122 10.29 -8.52 -10.85
CA GLY A 122 8.94 -8.76 -10.35
C GLY A 122 8.93 -9.70 -9.15
N LEU A 123 9.65 -10.82 -9.23
CA LEU A 123 9.75 -11.80 -8.14
C LEU A 123 10.38 -11.21 -6.88
N VAL A 124 11.44 -10.41 -7.02
CA VAL A 124 12.09 -9.70 -5.90
C VAL A 124 11.19 -8.61 -5.31
N THR A 125 10.34 -7.99 -6.13
CA THR A 125 9.38 -6.97 -5.68
C THR A 125 8.34 -7.54 -4.72
N VAL A 126 7.89 -8.79 -4.92
CA VAL A 126 6.84 -9.41 -4.12
C VAL A 126 7.13 -9.35 -2.60
N PRO A 127 8.26 -9.87 -2.09
CA PRO A 127 8.56 -9.80 -0.67
C PRO A 127 8.78 -8.36 -0.19
N ILE A 128 9.40 -7.49 -1.01
CA ILE A 128 9.65 -6.09 -0.63
C ILE A 128 8.33 -5.33 -0.46
N ALA A 129 7.40 -5.48 -1.40
CA ALA A 129 6.09 -4.84 -1.35
C ALA A 129 5.22 -5.42 -0.22
N ALA A 130 5.28 -6.74 0.04
CA ALA A 130 4.58 -7.35 1.17
C ALA A 130 5.09 -6.84 2.53
N LEU A 131 6.42 -6.74 2.69
CA LEU A 131 7.04 -6.15 3.88
C LEU A 131 6.71 -4.66 4.00
N GLY A 132 6.77 -3.92 2.89
CA GLY A 132 6.40 -2.50 2.83
C GLY A 132 4.96 -2.26 3.24
N SER A 133 4.02 -3.07 2.78
CA SER A 133 2.61 -3.04 3.22
C SER A 133 2.49 -3.29 4.71
N SER A 134 3.21 -4.29 5.25
CA SER A 134 3.18 -4.62 6.67
C SER A 134 3.76 -3.51 7.56
N LEU A 135 4.83 -2.86 7.10
CA LEU A 135 5.44 -1.68 7.74
C LEU A 135 4.51 -0.47 7.68
N TRP A 136 3.82 -0.28 6.56
CA TRP A 136 2.81 0.76 6.38
C TRP A 136 1.65 0.56 7.36
N ASP A 137 1.13 -0.67 7.50
CA ASP A 137 0.08 -0.99 8.47
C ASP A 137 0.51 -0.74 9.91
N ARG A 138 1.77 -1.05 10.25
CA ARG A 138 2.35 -0.76 11.57
C ARG A 138 2.47 0.74 11.82
N ALA A 139 2.95 1.50 10.84
CA ALA A 139 3.06 2.96 10.94
C ALA A 139 1.67 3.60 11.05
N TRP A 140 0.69 3.13 10.27
CA TRP A 140 -0.70 3.56 10.34
C TRP A 140 -1.30 3.31 11.72
N ARG A 141 -1.09 2.13 12.31
CA ARG A 141 -1.53 1.83 13.70
C ARG A 141 -0.85 2.72 14.74
N ALA A 142 0.44 2.97 14.58
CA ALA A 142 1.20 3.85 15.47
C ALA A 142 0.69 5.31 15.38
N GLU A 143 0.33 5.78 14.18
CA GLU A 143 -0.26 7.12 13.97
C GLU A 143 -1.68 7.22 14.55
N LEU A 144 -2.46 6.13 14.54
CA LEU A 144 -3.80 6.09 15.13
C LEU A 144 -3.77 6.07 16.67
N THR A 145 -2.78 5.40 17.27
CA THR A 145 -2.66 5.22 18.72
C THR A 145 -1.82 6.32 19.39
N GLY A 146 -0.82 6.85 18.70
CA GLY A 146 0.10 7.88 19.19
C GLY A 146 -0.18 9.27 18.64
N GLY A 147 -1.45 9.65 18.46
CA GLY A 147 -1.80 11.01 18.12
C GLY A 147 -1.09 11.99 19.07
N GLU A 148 -0.31 12.90 18.50
CA GLU A 148 0.58 13.89 19.11
C GLU A 148 2.06 13.48 19.24
N ARG A 149 2.84 13.92 18.25
CA ARG A 149 3.96 14.85 18.50
C ARG A 149 3.94 15.96 17.46
#